data_AF-A0A228HMF2-F1
#
_entry.id   AF-A0A228HMF2-F1
#
_cell.length_a   1.000
_cell.length_b   1.000
_cell.length_c   1.000
_cell.angle_alpha   90.00
_cell.angle_beta   90.00
_cell.angle_gamma   90.00
#
_symmetry.space_group_name_H-M   'P 1'
#
loop_
_entity.id
_entity.type
_entity.pdbx_description
1 polymer ?
#
loop_
_entity_poly.entity_id
_entity_poly.type
_entity_poly.pdbx_seq_one_letter_code
_entity_poly.pdbx_strand_id
1 'polypeptide(L)'
;MYLTEEVRIARPAARRAHTAALPSGRQLARQLMVTVRAADVLLRQAIRVPDRHQWSVDAERVDAAGGPLAAWDSHVTFRIVKVFAPAFDTDACAADPDQVAVEIRLFLPEQAYVAERRIGVFGRRHGHRFSATLSVTAGSQWGGRRSEHVSPAERHVHGDTLEALVDTVAAIVNAALLAAGHGTTGHR
;
A
#
# COMPACT_ATOMS: atom_id res chain seq x y z
N MET A 1 -55.23 45.35 -18.61
CA MET A 1 -54.49 45.39 -17.34
C MET A 1 -54.11 43.96 -17.01
N TYR A 2 -52.86 43.57 -17.30
CA TYR A 2 -52.33 42.24 -16.97
C TYR A 2 -51.14 42.48 -16.05
N LEU A 3 -51.30 42.09 -14.78
CA LEU A 3 -50.29 42.18 -13.74
C LEU A 3 -49.27 41.06 -13.94
N THR A 4 -48.03 41.43 -14.18
CA THR A 4 -46.88 40.52 -14.21
C THR A 4 -46.58 40.08 -12.77
N GLU A 5 -46.83 38.81 -12.44
CA GLU A 5 -46.37 38.20 -11.20
C GLU A 5 -44.83 38.10 -11.21
N GLU A 6 -44.17 38.90 -10.38
CA GLU A 6 -42.78 38.67 -9.98
C GLU A 6 -42.70 37.42 -9.10
N VAL A 7 -42.33 36.29 -9.69
CA VAL A 7 -41.93 35.11 -8.93
C VAL A 7 -40.60 35.41 -8.23
N ARG A 8 -40.67 35.83 -6.97
CA ARG A 8 -39.50 35.94 -6.09
C ARG A 8 -38.97 34.53 -5.80
N ILE A 9 -37.96 34.12 -6.56
CA ILE A 9 -37.21 32.90 -6.27
C ILE A 9 -36.53 33.10 -4.91
N ALA A 10 -37.04 32.40 -3.89
CA ALA A 10 -36.43 32.36 -2.58
C ALA A 10 -35.00 31.82 -2.70
N ARG A 11 -34.03 32.70 -2.48
CA ARG A 11 -32.60 32.38 -2.44
C ARG A 11 -32.40 31.34 -1.33
N PRO A 12 -31.88 30.13 -1.62
CA PRO A 12 -31.68 29.15 -0.56
C PRO A 12 -30.70 29.73 0.45
N ALA A 13 -31.10 29.72 1.72
CA ALA A 13 -30.26 30.15 2.83
C ALA A 13 -28.91 29.47 2.68
N ALA A 14 -27.87 30.28 2.46
CA ALA A 14 -26.49 29.82 2.39
C ALA A 14 -26.12 29.23 3.75
N ARG A 15 -26.43 27.93 3.92
CA ARG A 15 -25.85 27.11 4.96
C ARG A 15 -24.35 27.21 4.70
N ARG A 16 -23.64 27.98 5.54
CA ARG A 16 -22.18 28.00 5.58
C ARG A 16 -21.74 26.59 5.95
N ALA A 17 -21.76 25.68 4.98
CA ALA A 17 -21.01 24.46 5.03
C ALA A 17 -19.58 24.92 5.23
N HIS A 18 -19.01 24.61 6.39
CA HIS A 18 -17.62 24.89 6.69
C HIS A 18 -16.80 24.20 5.62
N THR A 19 -16.40 24.93 4.58
CA THR A 19 -15.56 24.42 3.51
C THR A 19 -14.18 24.27 4.12
N ALA A 20 -13.91 23.10 4.67
CA ALA A 20 -12.59 22.72 5.13
C ALA A 20 -11.60 23.04 4.00
N ALA A 21 -10.62 23.89 4.28
CA ALA A 21 -9.59 24.23 3.31
C ALA A 21 -8.84 22.95 2.93
N LEU A 22 -8.62 22.76 1.63
CA LEU A 22 -7.98 21.55 1.12
C LEU A 22 -6.48 21.57 1.41
N PRO A 23 -5.86 20.40 1.64
CA PRO A 23 -4.42 20.33 1.80
C PRO A 23 -3.71 20.74 0.50
N SER A 24 -2.73 21.63 0.62
CA SER A 24 -1.76 21.93 -0.43
C SER A 24 -1.01 20.66 -0.86
N GLY A 25 -0.39 20.68 -2.05
CA GLY A 25 0.42 19.54 -2.52
C GLY A 25 1.53 19.14 -1.55
N ARG A 26 2.12 20.11 -0.83
CA ARG A 26 3.14 19.85 0.20
C ARG A 26 2.54 19.21 1.46
N GLN A 27 1.34 19.61 1.87
CA GLN A 27 0.64 18.99 2.98
C GLN A 27 0.25 17.55 2.66
N LEU A 28 -0.21 17.30 1.42
CA LEU A 28 -0.47 15.94 0.95
C LEU A 28 0.80 15.09 0.93
N ALA A 29 1.90 15.59 0.36
CA ALA A 29 3.19 14.87 0.34
C ALA A 29 3.60 14.42 1.74
N ARG A 30 3.52 15.34 2.71
CA ARG A 30 3.80 15.04 4.13
C ARG A 30 2.86 13.99 4.69
N GLN A 31 1.56 14.10 4.42
CA GLN A 31 0.56 13.13 4.90
C GLN A 31 0.80 11.72 4.31
N LEU A 32 1.15 11.63 3.03
CA LEU A 32 1.52 10.37 2.38
C LEU A 32 2.77 9.78 3.02
N MET A 33 3.83 10.57 3.20
CA MET A 33 5.04 10.11 3.88
C MET A 33 4.78 9.63 5.31
N VAL A 34 3.92 10.31 6.06
CA VAL A 34 3.52 9.88 7.42
C VAL A 34 2.79 8.54 7.35
N THR A 35 1.88 8.36 6.40
CA THR A 35 1.14 7.10 6.20
C THR A 35 2.10 5.96 5.86
N VAL A 36 3.06 6.20 4.96
CA VAL A 36 4.07 5.20 4.56
C VAL A 36 4.96 4.82 5.74
N ARG A 37 5.40 5.80 6.54
CA ARG A 37 6.21 5.54 7.74
C ARG A 37 5.43 4.77 8.80
N ALA A 38 4.15 5.11 9.00
CA ALA A 38 3.29 4.37 9.91
C ALA A 38 3.12 2.92 9.44
N ALA A 39 2.86 2.71 8.15
CA ALA A 39 2.78 1.38 7.56
C ALA A 39 4.08 0.58 7.72
N ASP A 40 5.24 1.20 7.46
CA ASP A 40 6.56 0.57 7.65
C ASP A 40 6.74 0.06 9.08
N VAL A 41 6.47 0.92 10.07
CA VAL A 41 6.60 0.58 11.48
C VAL A 41 5.66 -0.56 11.86
N LEU A 42 4.38 -0.46 11.48
CA LEU A 42 3.37 -1.46 11.83
C LEU A 42 3.66 -2.81 11.16
N LEU A 43 4.05 -2.83 9.88
CA LEU A 43 4.39 -4.06 9.15
C LEU A 43 5.62 -4.74 9.76
N ARG A 44 6.66 -3.99 10.11
CA ARG A 44 7.87 -4.54 10.77
C ARG A 44 7.58 -5.11 12.16
N GLN A 45 6.58 -4.58 12.85
CA GLN A 45 6.15 -5.09 14.15
C GLN A 45 5.30 -6.36 14.02
N ALA A 46 4.47 -6.44 12.98
CA ALA A 46 3.48 -7.50 12.82
C ALA A 46 3.96 -8.71 12.00
N ILE A 47 4.91 -8.52 11.07
CA ILE A 47 5.43 -9.59 10.21
C ILE A 47 6.79 -10.07 10.72
N ARG A 48 6.91 -11.39 10.86
CA ARG A 48 8.15 -12.03 11.29
C ARG A 48 9.08 -12.20 10.10
N VAL A 49 10.27 -11.62 10.18
CA VAL A 49 11.29 -11.75 9.14
C VAL A 49 12.01 -13.08 9.31
N PRO A 50 12.12 -13.91 8.26
CA PRO A 50 12.91 -15.13 8.32
C PRO A 50 14.40 -14.85 8.54
N ASP A 51 15.11 -15.80 9.13
CA ASP A 51 16.56 -15.67 9.32
C ASP A 51 17.28 -15.39 8.00
N ARG A 52 18.32 -14.55 8.06
CA ARG A 52 19.09 -14.10 6.89
C ARG A 52 18.26 -13.35 5.84
N HIS A 53 17.07 -12.86 6.18
CA HIS A 53 16.30 -11.95 5.32
C HIS A 53 16.29 -10.54 5.91
N GLN A 54 16.07 -9.54 5.06
CA GLN A 54 16.00 -8.15 5.46
C GLN A 54 14.79 -7.45 4.84
N TRP A 55 14.31 -6.44 5.57
CA TRP A 55 13.34 -5.49 5.06
C TRP A 55 13.99 -4.47 4.13
N SER A 56 13.33 -4.16 3.03
CA SER A 56 13.59 -2.96 2.23
C SER A 56 12.29 -2.27 1.86
N VAL A 57 12.36 -0.95 1.68
CA VAL A 57 11.21 -0.13 1.29
C VAL A 57 11.60 0.66 0.05
N ASP A 58 10.88 0.44 -1.04
CA ASP A 58 11.03 1.21 -2.27
C ASP A 58 10.21 2.49 -2.16
N ALA A 59 10.75 3.45 -1.41
CA ALA A 59 10.14 4.76 -1.19
C ALA A 59 10.51 5.79 -2.28
N GLU A 60 11.51 5.51 -3.13
CA GLU A 60 11.97 6.44 -4.18
C GLU A 60 10.89 6.68 -5.24
N ARG A 61 9.95 5.74 -5.41
CA ARG A 61 8.80 5.90 -6.31
C ARG A 61 7.75 6.91 -5.81
N VAL A 62 7.83 7.40 -4.58
CA VAL A 62 6.90 8.43 -4.06
C VAL A 62 7.17 9.80 -4.69
N ASP A 63 8.40 10.06 -5.16
CA ASP A 63 8.81 11.36 -5.75
C ASP A 63 8.89 11.36 -7.29
N ALA A 64 8.99 10.19 -7.94
CA ALA A 64 9.44 10.07 -9.33
C ALA A 64 8.39 10.31 -10.44
N ALA A 65 7.19 10.79 -10.13
CA ALA A 65 6.13 10.97 -11.12
C ALA A 65 5.47 12.36 -11.04
N GLY A 66 6.28 13.42 -11.12
CA GLY A 66 5.75 14.80 -11.19
C GLY A 66 5.13 15.30 -9.87
N GLY A 67 5.50 14.69 -8.74
CA GLY A 67 4.94 14.94 -7.42
C GLY A 67 3.74 14.04 -7.07
N PRO A 68 3.25 14.08 -5.83
CA PRO A 68 2.22 13.16 -5.27
C PRO A 68 0.82 13.26 -5.92
N LEU A 69 0.72 13.89 -7.09
CA LEU A 69 -0.53 14.25 -7.77
C LEU A 69 -0.66 13.69 -9.18
N ALA A 70 0.41 13.15 -9.80
CA ALA A 70 0.35 12.72 -11.20
C ALA A 70 0.55 11.21 -11.44
N ALA A 71 1.06 10.41 -10.48
CA ALA A 71 1.12 8.96 -10.64
C ALA A 71 -0.17 8.28 -10.18
N TRP A 72 -0.97 7.89 -11.16
CA TRP A 72 -2.25 7.19 -11.00
C TRP A 72 -2.13 5.76 -10.44
N ASP A 73 -0.90 5.28 -10.24
CA ASP A 73 -0.55 3.99 -9.63
C ASP A 73 0.53 4.14 -8.53
N SER A 74 0.52 5.26 -7.81
CA SER A 74 1.46 5.49 -6.69
C SER A 74 1.26 4.44 -5.61
N HIS A 75 2.14 3.45 -5.59
CA HIS A 75 2.23 2.46 -4.53
C HIS A 75 3.63 2.51 -3.93
N VAL A 76 3.71 2.24 -2.64
CA VAL A 76 4.99 1.96 -1.98
C VAL A 76 5.12 0.45 -1.86
N THR A 77 6.28 -0.06 -2.23
CA THR A 77 6.58 -1.49 -2.12
C THR A 77 7.43 -1.74 -0.89
N PHE A 78 6.90 -2.50 0.06
CA PHE A 78 7.67 -3.08 1.15
C PHE A 78 8.09 -4.48 0.75
N ARG A 79 9.35 -4.82 1.00
CA ARG A 79 9.93 -6.10 0.60
C ARG A 79 10.64 -6.77 1.76
N ILE A 80 10.57 -8.11 1.76
CA ILE A 80 11.47 -8.96 2.53
C ILE A 80 12.22 -9.82 1.52
N VAL A 81 13.54 -9.75 1.55
CA VAL A 81 14.41 -10.50 0.62
C VAL A 81 15.57 -11.14 1.37
N LYS A 82 16.04 -12.28 0.86
CA LYS A 82 17.21 -12.97 1.41
C LYS A 82 18.48 -12.13 1.23
N VAL A 83 19.26 -12.04 2.30
CA VAL A 83 20.58 -11.42 2.32
C VAL A 83 21.61 -12.48 1.97
N PHE A 84 22.34 -12.25 0.89
CA PHE A 84 23.47 -13.08 0.50
C PHE A 84 24.77 -12.39 0.91
N ALA A 85 25.77 -13.18 1.31
CA ALA A 85 27.08 -12.63 1.58
C ALA A 85 27.70 -12.11 0.26
N PRO A 86 28.55 -11.05 0.29
CA PRO A 86 29.08 -10.42 -0.92
C PRO A 86 29.85 -11.35 -1.87
N ALA A 87 30.30 -12.51 -1.39
CA ALA A 87 31.05 -13.50 -2.15
C ALA A 87 30.17 -14.54 -2.87
N PHE A 88 28.84 -14.50 -2.71
CA PHE A 88 27.95 -15.41 -3.43
C PHE A 88 27.75 -14.94 -4.88
N ASP A 89 27.94 -15.87 -5.81
CA ASP A 89 27.60 -15.66 -7.21
C ASP A 89 26.07 -15.57 -7.41
N THR A 90 25.64 -14.82 -8.41
CA THR A 90 24.22 -14.57 -8.70
C THR A 90 23.48 -15.87 -9.02
N ASP A 91 24.12 -16.81 -9.71
CA ASP A 91 23.54 -18.11 -10.03
C ASP A 91 23.37 -18.99 -8.78
N ALA A 92 24.28 -18.88 -7.80
CA ALA A 92 24.15 -19.56 -6.52
C ALA A 92 23.01 -18.97 -5.67
N CYS A 93 22.87 -17.65 -5.65
CA CYS A 93 21.74 -16.97 -5.00
C CYS A 93 20.40 -17.39 -5.62
N ALA A 94 20.39 -17.51 -6.94
CA ALA A 94 19.23 -17.87 -7.73
C ALA A 94 18.78 -19.33 -7.55
N ALA A 95 19.74 -20.23 -7.37
CA ALA A 95 19.49 -21.65 -7.16
C ALA A 95 19.09 -21.98 -5.71
N ASP A 96 19.14 -21.00 -4.80
CA ASP A 96 18.89 -21.20 -3.38
C ASP A 96 17.43 -21.64 -3.10
N PRO A 97 17.19 -22.85 -2.59
CA PRO A 97 15.85 -23.34 -2.30
C PRO A 97 15.22 -22.67 -1.08
N ASP A 98 16.03 -22.09 -0.18
CA ASP A 98 15.60 -21.41 1.03
C ASP A 98 15.39 -19.91 0.78
N GLN A 99 15.24 -19.50 -0.48
CA GLN A 99 14.91 -18.12 -0.85
C GLN A 99 13.40 -17.90 -0.67
N VAL A 100 13.04 -16.85 0.09
CA VAL A 100 11.70 -16.30 0.08
C VAL A 100 11.74 -14.80 -0.22
N ALA A 101 10.79 -14.36 -1.04
CA ALA A 101 10.57 -12.97 -1.38
C ALA A 101 9.12 -12.61 -1.05
N VAL A 102 8.96 -11.57 -0.23
CA VAL A 102 7.66 -10.97 0.09
C VAL A 102 7.61 -9.61 -0.58
N GLU A 103 6.53 -9.32 -1.30
CA GLU A 103 6.22 -7.99 -1.82
C GLU A 103 4.84 -7.54 -1.33
N ILE A 104 4.79 -6.39 -0.67
CA ILE A 104 3.57 -5.72 -0.21
C ILE A 104 3.50 -4.37 -0.88
N ARG A 105 2.54 -4.19 -1.78
CA ARG A 105 2.36 -2.94 -2.51
C ARG A 105 1.18 -2.18 -1.91
N LEU A 106 1.47 -1.22 -1.05
CA LEU A 106 0.47 -0.35 -0.42
C LEU A 106 0.06 0.73 -1.43
N PHE A 107 -1.22 0.79 -1.77
CA PHE A 107 -1.75 1.83 -2.66
C PHE A 107 -1.94 3.13 -1.87
N LEU A 108 -1.43 4.22 -2.42
CA LEU A 108 -1.57 5.53 -1.80
C LEU A 108 -2.89 6.20 -2.23
N PRO A 109 -3.52 6.96 -1.33
CA PRO A 109 -4.78 7.63 -1.63
C PRO A 109 -4.62 8.71 -2.71
N GLU A 110 -5.60 8.75 -3.61
CA GLU A 110 -5.68 9.72 -4.72
C GLU A 110 -6.07 11.14 -4.25
N GLN A 111 -5.85 12.15 -5.10
CA GLN A 111 -6.59 13.41 -5.05
C GLN A 111 -7.42 13.56 -6.32
N ALA A 112 -8.64 14.08 -6.21
CA ALA A 112 -9.50 14.32 -7.35
C ALA A 112 -9.78 15.81 -7.58
N TYR A 113 -10.03 16.17 -8.83
CA TYR A 113 -10.57 17.48 -9.21
C TYR A 113 -12.02 17.30 -9.67
N VAL A 114 -12.95 18.11 -9.15
CA VAL A 114 -14.36 18.13 -9.57
C VAL A 114 -14.79 19.59 -9.74
N ALA A 115 -15.28 19.95 -10.93
CA ALA A 115 -15.78 21.30 -11.25
C ALA A 115 -14.81 22.44 -10.84
N GLU A 116 -13.55 22.35 -11.31
CA GLU A 116 -12.45 23.30 -11.00
C GLU A 116 -12.12 23.44 -9.50
N ARG A 117 -12.72 22.60 -8.67
CA ARG A 117 -12.50 22.54 -7.24
C ARG A 117 -11.71 21.28 -6.92
N ARG A 118 -10.55 21.48 -6.28
CA ARG A 118 -9.75 20.37 -5.77
C ARG A 118 -10.54 19.70 -4.65
N ILE A 119 -10.67 18.37 -4.64
CA ILE A 119 -11.33 17.63 -3.58
C ILE A 119 -10.37 16.52 -3.17
N GLY A 120 -10.02 16.44 -1.88
CA GLY A 120 -9.30 15.29 -1.36
C GLY A 120 -10.21 14.07 -1.42
N VAL A 121 -10.12 13.27 -2.49
CA VAL A 121 -10.89 12.04 -2.65
C VAL A 121 -9.94 10.88 -2.51
N PHE A 122 -9.97 10.24 -1.34
CA PHE A 122 -9.34 8.95 -1.10
C PHE A 122 -10.00 7.91 -2.03
N GLY A 123 -9.32 7.57 -3.13
CA GLY A 123 -9.58 6.43 -4.01
C GLY A 123 -10.86 6.51 -4.85
N ARG A 124 -10.76 6.86 -6.14
CA ARG A 124 -11.88 6.67 -7.07
C ARG A 124 -12.04 5.20 -7.50
N ARG A 125 -10.97 4.41 -7.49
CA ARG A 125 -10.98 2.99 -7.92
C ARG A 125 -11.11 1.96 -6.79
N HIS A 126 -10.71 2.31 -5.56
CA HIS A 126 -10.70 1.40 -4.40
C HIS A 126 -11.65 1.82 -3.26
N GLY A 127 -12.42 2.90 -3.46
CA GLY A 127 -13.26 3.49 -2.43
C GLY A 127 -12.46 4.21 -1.34
N HIS A 128 -13.09 4.47 -0.20
CA HIS A 128 -12.50 5.21 0.94
C HIS A 128 -11.62 4.36 1.87
N ARG A 129 -11.17 3.18 1.41
CA ARG A 129 -10.46 2.19 2.22
C ARG A 129 -8.97 2.14 1.85
N PHE A 130 -8.13 1.81 2.83
CA PHE A 130 -6.74 1.45 2.57
C PHE A 130 -6.70 0.12 1.81
N SER A 131 -5.75 -0.02 0.88
CA SER A 131 -5.61 -1.25 0.09
C SER A 131 -4.16 -1.60 -0.17
N ALA A 132 -3.90 -2.90 -0.31
CA ALA A 132 -2.60 -3.41 -0.73
C ALA A 132 -2.73 -4.62 -1.65
N THR A 133 -1.68 -4.85 -2.45
CA THR A 133 -1.46 -6.15 -3.10
C THR A 133 -0.32 -6.91 -2.48
N LEU A 134 -0.45 -8.24 -2.45
CA LEU A 134 0.46 -9.16 -1.78
C LEU A 134 1.01 -10.21 -2.75
N SER A 135 2.29 -10.53 -2.62
CA SER A 135 2.94 -11.69 -3.20
C SER A 135 3.94 -12.25 -2.21
N VAL A 136 3.92 -13.57 -2.00
CA VAL A 136 4.90 -14.30 -1.19
C VAL A 136 5.37 -15.48 -2.02
N THR A 137 6.58 -15.39 -2.51
CA THR A 137 7.16 -16.45 -3.35
C THR A 137 8.34 -17.11 -2.68
N ALA A 138 8.38 -18.44 -2.69
CA ALA A 138 9.49 -19.20 -2.14
C ALA A 138 10.07 -20.20 -3.16
N GLY A 139 11.32 -20.57 -2.96
CA GLY A 139 12.06 -21.53 -3.78
C GLY A 139 12.94 -20.89 -4.85
N SER A 140 13.75 -21.74 -5.50
CA SER A 140 14.73 -21.31 -6.49
C SER A 140 14.09 -20.67 -7.72
N GLN A 141 14.70 -19.60 -8.23
CA GLN A 141 14.26 -18.97 -9.48
C GLN A 141 14.59 -19.81 -10.72
N TRP A 142 15.58 -20.70 -10.60
CA TRP A 142 15.90 -21.70 -11.62
C TRP A 142 15.14 -23.02 -11.39
N GLY A 143 14.72 -23.68 -12.48
CA GLY A 143 14.13 -25.03 -12.43
C GLY A 143 12.64 -25.08 -12.09
N GLY A 144 11.91 -23.96 -12.12
CA GLY A 144 10.45 -23.94 -11.98
C GLY A 144 9.91 -24.23 -10.57
N ARG A 145 10.75 -24.16 -9.53
CA ARG A 145 10.36 -24.40 -8.12
C ARG A 145 9.86 -23.17 -7.37
N ARG A 146 9.72 -22.02 -8.03
CA ARG A 146 9.15 -20.82 -7.41
C ARG A 146 7.66 -20.99 -7.23
N SER A 147 7.22 -21.05 -5.98
CA SER A 147 5.81 -21.21 -5.61
C SER A 147 5.26 -19.91 -5.04
N GLU A 148 4.06 -19.51 -5.47
CA GLU A 148 3.32 -18.40 -4.87
C GLU A 148 2.47 -18.95 -3.72
N HIS A 149 2.65 -18.41 -2.53
CA HIS A 149 2.01 -18.85 -1.29
C HIS A 149 0.82 -17.98 -0.89
N VAL A 150 0.54 -16.89 -1.61
CA VAL A 150 -0.70 -16.11 -1.44
C VAL A 150 -1.72 -16.57 -2.47
N SER A 151 -2.89 -17.00 -2.00
CA SER A 151 -3.98 -17.40 -2.89
C SER A 151 -4.47 -16.22 -3.74
N PRO A 152 -4.97 -16.43 -4.96
CA PRO A 152 -5.46 -15.34 -5.81
C PRO A 152 -6.52 -14.45 -5.15
N ALA A 153 -7.34 -15.03 -4.25
CA ALA A 153 -8.37 -14.31 -3.50
C ALA A 153 -7.78 -13.37 -2.42
N GLU A 154 -6.63 -13.72 -1.86
CA GLU A 154 -5.95 -12.97 -0.78
C GLU A 154 -4.92 -11.97 -1.30
N ARG A 155 -4.64 -11.97 -2.61
CA ARG A 155 -3.68 -11.04 -3.22
C ARG A 155 -4.09 -9.58 -3.10
N HIS A 156 -5.38 -9.28 -2.97
CA HIS A 156 -5.90 -7.93 -2.86
C HIS A 156 -6.62 -7.79 -1.53
N VAL A 157 -6.10 -6.92 -0.67
CA VAL A 157 -6.63 -6.72 0.68
C VAL A 157 -7.05 -5.28 0.89
N HIS A 158 -8.02 -5.09 1.78
CA HIS A 158 -8.60 -3.80 2.11
C HIS A 158 -8.78 -3.67 3.62
N GLY A 159 -8.65 -2.44 4.14
CA GLY A 159 -8.94 -2.12 5.53
C GLY A 159 -9.55 -0.73 5.67
N ASP A 160 -10.50 -0.58 6.60
CA ASP A 160 -11.13 0.72 6.89
C ASP A 160 -10.16 1.67 7.60
N THR A 161 -9.15 1.11 8.29
CA THR A 161 -8.00 1.85 8.84
C THR A 161 -6.68 1.23 8.34
N LEU A 162 -5.57 1.95 8.55
CA LEU A 162 -4.25 1.45 8.20
C LEU A 162 -3.88 0.23 9.05
N GLU A 163 -4.24 0.26 10.35
CA GLU A 163 -4.01 -0.83 11.29
C GLU A 163 -4.78 -2.09 10.87
N ALA A 164 -6.08 -1.96 10.53
CA ALA A 164 -6.88 -3.08 10.08
C ALA A 164 -6.34 -3.70 8.77
N LEU A 165 -5.83 -2.86 7.86
CA LEU A 165 -5.13 -3.34 6.67
C LEU A 165 -3.86 -4.11 7.08
N VAL A 166 -3.02 -3.54 7.95
CA VAL A 166 -1.77 -4.17 8.38
C VAL A 166 -2.01 -5.49 9.09
N ASP A 167 -3.01 -5.59 9.98
CA ASP A 167 -3.35 -6.84 10.67
C ASP A 167 -3.72 -7.94 9.66
N THR A 168 -4.52 -7.59 8.65
CA THR A 168 -4.91 -8.52 7.57
C THR A 168 -3.70 -8.95 6.74
N VAL A 169 -2.86 -7.99 6.35
CA VAL A 169 -1.61 -8.25 5.60
C VAL A 169 -0.68 -9.15 6.40
N ALA A 170 -0.46 -8.85 7.68
CA ALA A 170 0.41 -9.60 8.55
C ALA A 170 -0.08 -11.03 8.76
N ALA A 171 -1.39 -11.23 8.94
CA ALA A 171 -1.97 -12.57 9.05
C ALA A 171 -1.69 -13.41 7.80
N ILE A 172 -1.96 -12.87 6.59
CA ILE A 172 -1.75 -13.57 5.32
C ILE A 172 -0.26 -13.84 5.09
N VAL A 173 0.60 -12.83 5.27
CA VAL A 173 2.04 -12.96 5.02
C VAL A 173 2.68 -13.94 5.99
N ASN A 174 2.38 -13.87 7.30
CA ASN A 174 2.94 -14.81 8.27
C ASN A 174 2.45 -16.25 8.01
N ALA A 175 1.19 -16.44 7.59
CA ALA A 175 0.68 -17.75 7.19
C ALA A 175 1.39 -18.28 5.93
N ALA A 176 1.60 -17.43 4.94
CA ALA A 176 2.33 -17.78 3.72
C ALA A 176 3.80 -18.11 3.99
N LEU A 177 4.47 -17.35 4.86
CA LEU A 177 5.84 -17.64 5.31
C LEU A 177 5.92 -18.99 6.03
N LEU A 178 4.97 -19.28 6.93
CA LEU A 178 4.88 -20.57 7.60
C LEU A 178 4.68 -21.72 6.60
N ALA A 179 3.79 -21.55 5.62
CA ALA A 179 3.55 -22.51 4.55
C ALA A 179 4.77 -22.71 3.64
N ALA A 180 5.62 -21.69 3.49
CA ALA A 180 6.89 -21.75 2.79
C ALA A 180 8.03 -22.39 3.62
N GLY A 181 7.75 -22.84 4.86
CA GLY A 181 8.76 -23.43 5.74
C GLY A 181 9.53 -22.41 6.58
N HIS A 182 9.18 -21.13 6.49
CA HIS A 182 9.75 -20.04 7.28
C HIS A 182 8.85 -19.74 8.48
N GLY A 183 8.76 -20.69 9.41
CA GLY A 183 8.11 -20.55 10.71
C GLY A 183 9.04 -21.02 11.81
N THR A 184 8.94 -20.42 13.00
CA THR A 184 9.77 -20.79 14.15
C THR A 184 9.66 -22.30 14.44
N THR A 185 10.70 -23.07 14.13
CA THR A 185 11.13 -24.12 15.05
C THR A 185 11.57 -23.38 16.30
N GLY A 186 10.70 -23.34 17.31
CA GLY A 186 11.11 -22.95 18.65
C GLY A 186 12.35 -23.76 19.01
N HIS A 187 13.37 -23.08 19.53
CA HIS A 187 14.45 -23.73 20.24
C HIS A 187 13.88 -24.80 21.17
N ARG A 188 14.41 -26.01 21.05
CA ARG A 188 14.50 -26.94 22.17
C ARG A 188 15.96 -27.27 22.39
#